data_AF-M1EC35-F1
#
_entry.id   AF-M1EC35-F1
#
_cell.length_a   1.000
_cell.length_b   1.000
_cell.length_c   1.000
_cell.angle_alpha   90.00
_cell.angle_beta   90.00
_cell.angle_gamma   90.00
#
_symmetry.space_group_name_H-M   'P 1'
#
loop_
_entity.id
_entity.type
_entity.pdbx_description
1 polymer ?
#
loop_
_entity_poly.entity_id
_entity_poly.type
_entity_poly.pdbx_seq_one_letter_code
_entity_poly.pdbx_strand_id
1 'polypeptide(L)'
;PESVTQMLMAYLSRLSAIAGNKINCGPALTWMEIDNKGNHLLVHEESSINTPAVGAAHVIKRYTARAPDELTLEVGDIVSVIDMP
;
A
#
# COMPACT_ATOMS: atom_id res chain seq x y z
N PRO A 1 12.94 28.95 11.12
CA PRO A 1 13.62 27.80 10.46
C PRO A 1 14.68 27.15 11.35
N GLU A 2 15.63 27.93 11.88
CA GLU A 2 16.75 27.42 12.70
C GLU A 2 16.29 26.72 14.01
N SER A 3 15.24 27.25 14.65
CA SER A 3 14.63 26.66 15.83
C SER A 3 13.98 25.29 15.56
N VAL A 4 13.36 25.12 14.39
CA VAL A 4 12.74 23.85 13.98
C VAL A 4 13.82 22.82 13.71
N THR A 5 14.92 23.21 13.07
CA THR A 5 16.07 22.33 12.84
C THR A 5 16.66 21.82 14.15
N GLN A 6 16.84 22.69 15.14
CA GLN A 6 17.32 22.29 16.48
C GLN A 6 16.35 21.33 17.18
N MET A 7 15.05 21.61 17.11
CA MET A 7 14.02 20.74 17.68
C MET A 7 14.03 19.34 17.03
N LEU A 8 14.12 19.27 15.70
CA LEU A 8 14.19 18.02 14.96
C LEU A 8 15.46 17.23 15.29
N MET A 9 16.62 17.90 15.37
CA MET A 9 17.86 17.25 15.78
C MET A 9 17.77 16.67 17.19
N ALA A 10 17.20 17.41 18.15
CA ALA A 10 17.01 16.92 19.51
C ALA A 10 16.07 15.72 19.56
N TYR A 11 14.99 15.73 18.77
CA TYR A 11 14.05 14.63 18.67
C TYR A 11 14.68 13.37 18.07
N LEU A 12 15.34 13.49 16.91
CA LEU A 12 15.97 12.36 16.23
C LEU A 12 17.12 11.76 17.06
N SER A 13 17.88 12.60 17.76
CA SER A 13 18.91 12.14 18.70
C SER A 13 18.32 11.28 19.81
N ARG A 14 17.25 11.77 20.46
CA ARG A 14 16.58 11.05 21.54
C ARG A 14 15.93 9.76 21.04
N LEU A 15 15.29 9.81 19.87
CA LEU A 15 14.69 8.64 19.24
C LEU A 15 15.75 7.55 18.95
N SER A 16 16.88 7.95 18.37
CA SER A 16 17.98 7.03 18.04
C SER A 16 18.55 6.38 19.30
N ALA A 17 18.70 7.14 20.39
CA ALA A 17 19.15 6.63 21.67
C ALA A 17 18.17 5.59 22.27
N ILE A 18 16.86 5.81 22.14
CA ILE A 18 15.83 4.88 22.63
C ILE A 18 15.80 3.60 21.77
N ALA A 19 15.90 3.75 20.45
CA ALA A 19 15.78 2.64 19.52
C ALA A 19 17.04 1.75 19.44
N GLY A 20 18.20 2.29 19.79
CA GLY A 20 19.48 1.58 19.70
C GLY A 20 19.76 1.10 18.27
N ASN A 21 19.97 -0.21 18.08
CA ASN A 21 20.21 -0.83 16.77
C ASN A 21 18.94 -1.35 16.08
N LYS A 22 17.74 -1.04 16.60
CA LYS A 22 16.48 -1.56 16.03
C LYS A 22 15.97 -0.77 14.84
N ILE A 23 16.33 0.52 14.71
CA ILE A 23 16.03 1.30 13.51
C ILE A 23 17.15 1.05 12.51
N ASN A 24 16.85 0.24 11.49
CA ASN A 24 17.71 0.07 10.33
C ASN A 24 17.22 0.96 9.16
N CYS A 25 17.93 0.92 8.03
CA CYS A 25 17.58 1.72 6.86
C CYS A 25 16.16 1.44 6.34
N GLY A 26 15.62 0.22 6.50
CA GLY A 26 14.26 -0.13 6.07
C GLY A 26 13.18 0.72 6.73
N PRO A 27 12.93 0.61 8.06
CA PRO A 27 11.95 1.43 8.76
C PRO A 27 12.18 2.93 8.62
N ALA A 28 13.44 3.38 8.56
CA ALA A 28 13.76 4.79 8.37
C ALA A 28 13.33 5.29 6.99
N LEU A 29 13.68 4.56 5.92
CA LEU A 29 13.29 4.88 4.54
C LEU A 29 11.78 4.78 4.35
N THR A 30 11.13 3.76 4.91
CA THR A 30 9.67 3.61 4.87
C THR A 30 8.96 4.75 5.58
N TRP A 31 9.40 5.15 6.78
CA TRP A 31 8.75 6.24 7.52
C TRP A 31 8.93 7.59 6.83
N MET A 32 10.07 7.82 6.18
CA MET A 32 10.29 9.03 5.39
C MET A 32 9.66 8.96 4.00
N GLU A 33 9.05 7.83 3.62
CA GLU A 33 8.51 7.57 2.27
C GLU A 33 9.55 7.84 1.17
N ILE A 34 10.79 7.39 1.37
CA ILE A 34 11.91 7.64 0.47
C ILE A 34 12.60 6.32 0.09
N ASP A 35 13.02 6.18 -1.16
CA ASP A 35 13.83 5.05 -1.62
C ASP A 35 15.31 5.18 -1.21
N ASN A 36 16.12 4.14 -1.45
CA ASN A 36 17.56 4.18 -1.14
C ASN A 36 18.38 5.16 -2.01
N LYS A 37 17.75 5.88 -2.95
CA LYS A 37 18.34 6.91 -3.81
C LYS A 37 17.89 8.32 -3.42
N GLY A 38 17.04 8.47 -2.40
CA GLY A 38 16.54 9.77 -1.98
C GLY A 38 15.30 10.26 -2.74
N ASN A 39 14.69 9.41 -3.59
CA ASN A 39 13.46 9.77 -4.28
C ASN A 39 12.26 9.49 -3.39
N HIS A 40 11.24 10.34 -3.45
CA HIS A 40 9.97 10.07 -2.80
C HIS A 40 9.40 8.77 -3.39
N LEU A 41 9.08 7.81 -2.53
CA LEU A 41 8.24 6.68 -2.90
C LEU A 41 6.91 7.30 -3.32
N LEU A 42 6.58 7.21 -4.61
CA LEU A 42 5.24 7.53 -5.07
C LEU A 42 4.32 6.49 -4.43
N VAL A 43 3.91 6.75 -3.18
CA VAL A 43 2.82 6.04 -2.54
C VAL A 43 1.64 6.36 -3.44
N HIS A 44 1.31 5.42 -4.32
CA HIS A 44 0.03 5.45 -4.98
C HIS A 44 -0.99 5.42 -3.86
N GLU A 45 -1.62 6.57 -3.61
CA GLU A 45 -2.89 6.65 -2.89
C GLU A 45 -3.74 5.51 -3.41
N GLU A 46 -4.03 4.54 -2.53
CA GLU A 46 -4.94 3.44 -2.79
C GLU A 46 -4.79 2.83 -4.19
N SER A 47 -3.65 2.22 -4.49
CA SER A 47 -3.67 1.25 -5.59
C SER A 47 -4.67 0.14 -5.21
N SER A 48 -5.85 0.16 -5.82
CA SER A 48 -6.91 -0.86 -5.77
C SER A 48 -6.43 -2.26 -6.18
N ILE A 49 -5.16 -2.35 -6.60
CA ILE A 49 -4.41 -3.57 -6.83
C ILE A 49 -4.31 -4.43 -5.55
N ASN A 50 -4.42 -3.84 -4.35
CA ASN A 50 -4.31 -4.57 -3.08
C ASN A 50 -5.59 -4.57 -2.23
N THR A 51 -6.77 -4.33 -2.83
CA THR A 51 -8.03 -4.52 -2.09
C THR A 51 -8.19 -6.00 -1.74
N PRO A 52 -8.24 -6.39 -0.45
CA PRO A 52 -8.39 -7.79 -0.08
C PRO A 52 -9.72 -8.33 -0.61
N ALA A 53 -9.70 -9.53 -1.18
CA ALA A 53 -10.92 -10.18 -1.62
C ALA A 53 -11.84 -10.44 -0.42
N VAL A 54 -13.09 -9.97 -0.50
CA VAL A 54 -14.14 -10.18 0.50
C VAL A 54 -14.72 -11.60 0.40
N GLY A 55 -14.62 -12.23 -0.78
CA GLY A 55 -15.05 -13.61 -0.99
C GLY A 55 -14.60 -14.17 -2.33
N ALA A 56 -14.96 -15.43 -2.58
CA ALA A 56 -14.79 -16.09 -3.88
C ALA A 56 -16.13 -16.61 -4.39
N ALA A 57 -16.36 -16.50 -5.69
CA ALA A 57 -17.56 -17.01 -6.34
C ALA A 57 -17.19 -17.97 -7.46
N HIS A 58 -18.07 -18.94 -7.70
CA HIS A 58 -17.98 -19.90 -8.80
C HIS A 58 -19.05 -19.57 -9.83
N VAL A 59 -18.64 -19.40 -11.08
CA VAL A 59 -19.52 -19.02 -12.17
C VAL A 59 -20.37 -20.20 -12.61
N ILE A 60 -21.67 -20.15 -12.32
CA ILE A 60 -22.65 -21.18 -12.73
C ILE A 60 -23.35 -20.87 -14.07
N LYS A 61 -23.22 -19.63 -14.56
CA LYS A 61 -23.86 -19.16 -15.80
C LYS A 61 -22.93 -18.21 -16.54
N ARG A 62 -22.74 -18.45 -17.83
CA ARG A 62 -21.94 -17.60 -18.71
C ARG A 62 -22.51 -16.18 -18.76
N TYR A 63 -21.62 -15.20 -18.71
CA TYR A 63 -21.95 -13.79 -18.88
C TYR A 63 -20.93 -13.12 -19.81
N THR A 64 -21.39 -12.35 -20.78
CA THR A 64 -20.53 -11.58 -21.69
C THR A 64 -20.67 -10.10 -21.37
N ALA A 65 -19.53 -9.45 -21.12
CA ALA A 65 -19.47 -8.02 -20.85
C ALA A 65 -20.11 -7.21 -21.98
N ARG A 66 -20.93 -6.23 -21.60
CA ARG A 66 -21.63 -5.31 -22.50
C ARG A 66 -21.03 -3.91 -22.45
N ALA A 67 -20.30 -3.59 -21.39
CA ALA A 67 -19.62 -2.33 -21.15
C ALA A 67 -18.13 -2.57 -20.84
N PRO A 68 -17.25 -1.58 -21.07
CA PRO A 68 -15.80 -1.74 -20.88
C PRO A 68 -15.35 -1.95 -19.42
N ASP A 69 -16.22 -1.66 -18.46
CA ASP A 69 -16.04 -1.85 -17.02
C ASP A 69 -16.59 -3.19 -16.51
N GLU A 70 -17.15 -4.03 -17.39
CA GLU A 70 -17.66 -5.35 -17.05
C GLU A 70 -16.68 -6.47 -17.43
N LEU A 71 -16.70 -7.57 -16.66
CA LEU A 71 -15.90 -8.78 -16.95
C LEU A 71 -16.75 -9.82 -17.69
N THR A 72 -16.15 -10.51 -18.66
CA THR A 72 -16.73 -11.71 -19.28
C THR A 72 -16.40 -12.93 -18.44
N LEU A 73 -17.39 -13.77 -18.16
CA LEU A 73 -17.31 -14.90 -17.24
C LEU A 73 -17.75 -16.20 -17.93
N GLU A 74 -16.93 -17.24 -17.80
CA GLU A 74 -17.20 -18.57 -18.33
C GLU A 74 -17.63 -19.54 -17.21
N VAL A 75 -18.46 -20.53 -17.56
CA VAL A 75 -18.93 -21.51 -16.57
C VAL A 75 -17.74 -22.35 -16.10
N GLY A 76 -17.54 -22.42 -14.78
CA GLY A 76 -16.38 -23.08 -14.19
C GLY A 76 -15.31 -22.11 -13.66
N ASP A 77 -15.39 -20.83 -14.01
CA ASP A 77 -14.43 -19.83 -13.52
C ASP A 77 -14.60 -19.59 -12.02
N ILE A 78 -13.46 -19.40 -11.33
CA ILE A 78 -13.41 -18.96 -9.94
C ILE A 78 -12.99 -17.49 -9.92
N VAL A 79 -13.85 -16.63 -9.39
CA VAL A 79 -13.62 -15.18 -9.33
C VAL A 79 -13.51 -14.71 -7.89
N SER A 80 -12.62 -13.75 -7.64
CA SER A 80 -12.46 -13.10 -6.34
C SER A 80 -13.33 -11.83 -6.30
N VAL A 81 -14.18 -11.72 -5.29
CA VAL A 81 -15.07 -10.57 -5.08
C VAL A 81 -14.32 -9.53 -4.26
N ILE A 82 -14.16 -8.33 -4.80
CA ILE A 82 -13.40 -7.24 -4.16
C ILE A 82 -14.28 -6.28 -3.36
N ASP A 83 -15.57 -6.16 -3.69
CA ASP A 83 -16.52 -5.28 -3.03
C ASP A 83 -17.95 -5.84 -3.16
N MET A 84 -18.80 -5.61 -2.15
CA MET A 84 -20.19 -6.05 -2.12
C MET A 84 -21.01 -5.08 -1.24
N PRO A 85 -22.01 -4.37 -1.79
CA PRO A 85 -22.86 -3.44 -1.04
C PRO A 85 -23.90 -4.14 -0.15
#